data_AF-A0A925XB84-F1
#
_entry.id   AF-A0A925XB84-F1
#
_cell.length_a   1.000
_cell.length_b   1.000
_cell.length_c   1.000
_cell.angle_alpha   90.00
_cell.angle_beta   90.00
_cell.angle_gamma   90.00
#
_symmetry.space_group_name_H-M   'P 1'
#
loop_
_entity.id
_entity.type
_entity.pdbx_description
1 polymer ?
#
loop_
_entity_poly.entity_id
_entity_poly.type
_entity_poly.pdbx_seq_one_letter_code
_entity_poly.pdbx_strand_id
1 'polypeptide(L)'
;MTNGRRTPTGRDAGGQAWSARLATHARWLRTVIAARSGDVAAVDEVYQEVALAAVKQTTDVPEEKVAPWLYRLAVRQALLHRRRMGRQRRLRRNFA
;
A
#
# COMPACT_ATOMS: atom_id res chain seq x y z
N MET A 1 34.21 -15.41 -15.41
CA MET A 1 32.93 -14.66 -15.46
C MET A 1 32.55 -14.26 -14.05
N THR A 2 33.04 -13.11 -13.58
CA THR A 2 32.85 -12.64 -12.20
C THR A 2 31.50 -11.97 -12.07
N ASN A 3 30.56 -12.63 -11.39
CA ASN A 3 29.24 -12.10 -11.10
C ASN A 3 29.37 -10.91 -10.16
N GLY A 4 29.08 -9.71 -10.65
CA GLY A 4 29.15 -8.46 -9.89
C GLY A 4 28.13 -8.47 -8.76
N ARG A 5 28.58 -8.74 -7.53
CA ARG A 5 27.80 -8.53 -6.31
C ARG A 5 27.41 -7.06 -6.23
N ARG A 6 26.19 -6.74 -6.65
CA ARG A 6 25.56 -5.44 -6.37
C ARG A 6 25.41 -5.32 -4.86
N THR A 7 26.23 -4.49 -4.24
CA THR A 7 26.00 -4.02 -2.87
C THR A 7 24.70 -3.20 -2.87
N PRO A 8 23.72 -3.55 -2.03
CA PRO A 8 22.48 -2.77 -1.95
C PRO A 8 22.83 -1.35 -1.52
N THR A 9 22.43 -0.35 -2.31
CA THR A 9 22.57 1.04 -1.92
C THR A 9 21.61 1.35 -0.77
N GLY A 10 21.83 2.42 0.00
CA GLY A 10 20.98 2.74 1.17
C GLY A 10 19.48 2.84 0.85
N ARG A 11 19.12 3.18 -0.40
CA ARG A 11 17.74 3.21 -0.89
C ARG A 11 17.13 1.80 -1.01
N ASP A 12 17.93 0.83 -1.44
CA ASP A 12 17.53 -0.57 -1.60
C ASP A 12 17.39 -1.29 -0.25
N ALA A 13 18.21 -0.90 0.73
CA ALA A 13 18.11 -1.39 2.10
C ALA A 13 16.81 -0.90 2.77
N GLY A 14 16.48 0.38 2.61
CA GLY A 14 15.21 0.93 3.10
C GLY A 14 13.98 0.27 2.45
N GLY A 15 14.04 0.03 1.12
CA GLY A 15 12.99 -0.70 0.41
C GLY A 15 12.79 -2.14 0.91
N GLN A 16 13.88 -2.87 1.18
CA GLN A 16 13.82 -4.22 1.75
C GLN A 16 13.25 -4.23 3.17
N ALA A 17 13.63 -3.26 4.02
CA ALA A 17 13.08 -3.14 5.37
C ALA A 17 11.54 -2.93 5.35
N TRP A 18 11.05 -2.08 4.43
CA TRP A 18 9.61 -1.88 4.25
C TRP A 18 8.90 -3.12 3.68
N SER A 19 9.54 -3.87 2.78
CA SER A 19 8.99 -5.13 2.26
C SER A 19 8.71 -6.12 3.40
N ALA A 20 9.66 -6.29 4.32
CA ALA A 20 9.48 -7.15 5.49
C ALA A 20 8.35 -6.67 6.41
N ARG A 21 8.33 -5.37 6.76
CA ARG A 21 7.26 -4.78 7.59
C ARG A 21 5.88 -4.94 6.95
N LEU A 22 5.75 -4.73 5.64
CA LEU A 22 4.50 -4.90 4.91
C LEU A 22 4.06 -6.37 4.85
N ALA A 23 5.00 -7.30 4.69
CA ALA A 23 4.73 -8.74 4.70
C ALA A 23 4.18 -9.19 6.05
N THR A 24 4.79 -8.75 7.16
CA THR A 24 4.32 -9.04 8.53
C THR A 24 2.87 -8.61 8.75
N HIS A 25 2.46 -7.48 8.16
CA HIS A 25 1.12 -6.92 8.33
C HIS A 25 0.15 -7.24 7.18
N ALA A 26 0.55 -8.05 6.19
CA ALA A 26 -0.17 -8.21 4.93
C ALA A 26 -1.63 -8.68 5.08
N ARG A 27 -1.86 -9.75 5.84
CA ARG A 27 -3.21 -10.33 6.04
C ARG A 27 -4.14 -9.34 6.75
N TRP A 28 -3.63 -8.69 7.78
CA TRP A 28 -4.39 -7.70 8.54
C TRP A 28 -4.74 -6.47 7.68
N LEU A 29 -3.77 -5.94 6.93
CA LEU A 29 -4.01 -4.80 6.03
C LEU A 29 -5.04 -5.11 4.95
N ARG A 30 -4.98 -6.31 4.34
CA ARG A 30 -6.00 -6.75 3.37
C ARG A 30 -7.40 -6.80 3.96
N THR A 31 -7.52 -7.24 5.22
CA THR A 31 -8.80 -7.24 5.96
C THR A 31 -9.32 -5.82 6.16
N VAL A 32 -8.46 -4.89 6.60
CA VAL A 32 -8.82 -3.47 6.76
C VAL A 32 -9.25 -2.85 5.42
N ILE A 33 -8.50 -3.13 4.34
CA ILE A 33 -8.79 -2.63 3.01
C ILE A 33 -10.14 -3.16 2.50
N ALA A 34 -10.40 -4.46 2.64
CA ALA A 34 -11.68 -5.05 2.24
C ALA A 34 -12.86 -4.39 2.97
N ALA A 35 -12.73 -4.19 4.28
CA ALA A 35 -13.78 -3.57 5.09
C ALA A 35 -14.05 -2.09 4.74
N ARG A 36 -13.06 -1.36 4.19
CA ARG A 36 -13.16 0.09 3.96
C ARG A 36 -13.34 0.50 2.50
N SER A 37 -12.87 -0.31 1.55
CA SER A 37 -13.02 -0.04 0.12
C SER A 37 -14.47 -0.27 -0.35
N GLY A 38 -15.16 -1.25 0.25
CA GLY A 38 -16.46 -1.72 -0.23
C GLY A 38 -16.39 -2.50 -1.55
N ASP A 39 -15.18 -2.88 -1.97
CA ASP A 39 -14.91 -3.65 -3.17
C ASP A 39 -13.83 -4.69 -2.87
N VAL A 40 -14.23 -5.96 -2.73
CA VAL A 40 -13.33 -7.06 -2.38
C VAL A 40 -12.34 -7.35 -3.52
N ALA A 41 -12.73 -7.09 -4.77
CA ALA A 41 -11.86 -7.32 -5.92
C ALA A 41 -10.70 -6.31 -5.99
N ALA A 42 -10.86 -5.13 -5.39
CA ALA A 42 -9.85 -4.08 -5.37
C ALA A 42 -8.79 -4.23 -4.25
N VAL A 43 -8.90 -5.25 -3.40
CA VAL A 43 -8.06 -5.37 -2.20
C VAL A 43 -6.58 -5.40 -2.52
N ASP A 44 -6.17 -6.19 -3.51
CA ASP A 44 -4.76 -6.30 -3.88
C ASP A 44 -4.24 -5.04 -4.59
N GLU A 45 -5.05 -4.39 -5.43
CA GLU A 45 -4.68 -3.10 -6.05
C GLU A 45 -4.45 -2.03 -4.98
N VAL A 46 -5.37 -1.89 -4.03
CA VAL A 46 -5.24 -0.92 -2.93
C VAL A 46 -4.06 -1.30 -2.02
N TYR A 47 -3.82 -2.59 -1.78
CA TYR A 47 -2.66 -3.02 -1.00
C TYR A 47 -1.33 -2.63 -1.68
N GLN A 48 -1.25 -2.70 -3.02
CA GLN A 48 -0.10 -2.21 -3.77
C GLN A 48 0.05 -0.68 -3.66
N GLU A 49 -1.04 0.08 -3.73
CA GLU A 49 -1.01 1.54 -3.51
C GLU A 49 -0.51 1.89 -2.09
N VAL A 50 -0.89 1.11 -1.08
CA VAL A 50 -0.38 1.23 0.30
C VAL A 50 1.12 0.96 0.35
N ALA A 51 1.59 -0.13 -0.26
CA ALA A 51 3.00 -0.47 -0.30
C ALA A 51 3.84 0.63 -0.98
N LEU A 52 3.35 1.12 -2.13
CA LEU A 52 3.98 2.23 -2.86
C LEU A 52 4.05 3.50 -2.01
N ALA A 53 2.96 3.85 -1.34
CA ALA A 53 2.91 5.02 -0.49
C ALA A 53 3.79 4.88 0.76
N ALA A 54 3.98 3.66 1.27
CA ALA A 54 4.86 3.39 2.40
C ALA A 54 6.33 3.63 2.03
N VAL A 55 6.76 3.09 0.88
CA VAL A 55 8.12 3.31 0.36
C VAL A 55 8.36 4.77 -0.04
N LYS A 56 7.37 5.45 -0.62
CA LYS A 56 7.50 6.88 -0.97
C LYS A 56 7.63 7.79 0.26
N GLN A 57 6.88 7.49 1.31
CA GLN A 57 6.93 8.24 2.56
C GLN A 57 7.96 7.61 3.51
N THR A 58 9.14 7.22 3.01
CA THR A 58 10.22 6.66 3.84
C THR A 58 10.63 7.68 4.90
N THR A 59 9.92 7.63 6.01
CA THR A 59 10.13 8.33 7.27
C THR A 59 10.60 7.27 8.25
N ASP A 60 11.50 7.66 9.14
CA ASP A 60 11.96 6.80 10.22
C ASP A 60 10.83 6.62 11.24
N VAL A 61 9.93 5.67 10.93
CA VAL A 61 8.81 5.29 11.80
C VAL A 61 9.35 4.25 12.78
N PRO A 62 9.28 4.52 14.11
CA PRO A 62 9.63 3.54 15.13
C PRO A 62 8.81 2.26 14.97
N GLU A 63 9.40 1.10 15.27
CA GLU A 63 8.79 -0.21 15.02
C GLU A 63 7.41 -0.34 15.69
N GLU A 64 7.27 0.16 16.91
CA GLU A 64 6.02 0.15 17.68
C GLU A 64 4.92 1.05 17.10
N LYS A 65 5.28 1.96 16.18
CA LYS A 65 4.33 2.85 15.47
C LYS A 65 4.06 2.42 14.03
N VAL A 66 4.71 1.37 13.52
CA VAL A 66 4.53 0.88 12.15
C VAL A 66 3.08 0.45 11.91
N ALA A 67 2.52 -0.40 12.77
CA ALA A 67 1.14 -0.88 12.61
C ALA A 67 0.08 0.24 12.59
N PRO A 68 -0.02 1.14 13.59
CA PRO A 68 -1.00 2.23 13.56
C PRO A 68 -0.77 3.22 12.41
N TRP A 69 0.48 3.40 11.97
CA TRP A 69 0.76 4.20 10.77
C TRP A 69 0.28 3.53 9.48
N LEU A 70 0.55 2.24 9.29
CA LEU A 70 0.07 1.46 8.14
C LEU A 70 -1.46 1.38 8.10
N TYR A 71 -2.14 1.30 9.26
CA TYR A 71 -3.59 1.38 9.32
C TYR A 71 -4.13 2.68 8.72
N ARG A 72 -3.57 3.83 9.14
CA ARG A 72 -3.98 5.14 8.61
C ARG A 72 -3.75 5.21 7.10
N LEU A 73 -2.62 4.70 6.64
CA LEU A 73 -2.29 4.67 5.22
C LEU A 73 -3.29 3.80 4.43
N ALA A 74 -3.60 2.60 4.92
CA ALA A 74 -4.56 1.69 4.30
C ALA A 74 -5.97 2.26 4.22
N VAL A 75 -6.46 2.87 5.31
CA VAL A 75 -7.77 3.53 5.32
C VAL A 75 -7.81 4.66 4.30
N ARG A 76 -6.76 5.50 4.24
CA ARG A 76 -6.69 6.60 3.28
C ARG A 76 -6.74 6.10 1.83
N GLN A 77 -5.92 5.10 1.47
CA GLN A 77 -5.90 4.56 0.11
C GLN A 77 -7.24 3.91 -0.26
N ALA A 78 -7.84 3.14 0.65
CA ALA A 78 -9.15 2.52 0.42
C ALA A 78 -10.25 3.57 0.14
N LEU A 79 -10.29 4.67 0.89
CA LEU A 79 -11.25 5.74 0.67
C LEU A 79 -11.00 6.51 -0.63
N LEU A 80 -9.73 6.75 -0.99
CA LEU A 80 -9.37 7.38 -2.26
C LEU A 80 -9.77 6.52 -3.46
N HIS A 81 -9.52 5.21 -3.38
CA HIS A 81 -9.95 4.23 -4.38
C HIS A 81 -11.48 4.26 -4.53
N ARG A 82 -12.23 4.12 -3.42
CA ARG A 82 -13.70 4.18 -3.43
C ARG A 82 -14.22 5.47 -4.08
N ARG A 83 -13.59 6.61 -3.80
CA ARG A 83 -13.96 7.90 -4.40
C ARG A 83 -13.65 7.94 -5.90
N ARG A 84 -12.52 7.40 -6.34
CA ARG A 84 -12.14 7.28 -7.76
C ARG A 84 -13.16 6.43 -8.52
N MET A 85 -13.51 5.27 -7.99
CA MET A 85 -14.50 4.36 -8.59
C MET A 85 -15.91 4.98 -8.64
N GLY A 86 -16.32 5.69 -7.59
CA GLY A 86 -17.59 6.44 -7.60
C GLY A 86 -17.66 7.48 -8.72
N ARG A 87 -16.57 8.22 -8.96
CA ARG A 87 -16.49 9.15 -10.10
C ARG A 87 -16.54 8.42 -11.44
N GLN A 88 -15.82 7.31 -11.58
CA GLN A 88 -15.82 6.51 -12.82
C GLN A 88 -17.19 5.93 -13.15
N ARG A 89 -17.92 5.41 -12.14
CA ARG A 89 -19.29 4.92 -12.31
C ARG A 89 -20.25 6.04 -12.74
N ARG A 90 -20.13 7.23 -12.13
CA ARG A 90 -20.92 8.41 -12.53
C ARG A 90 -20.65 8.82 -13.97
N LEU A 91 -19.38 8.84 -14.39
CA LEU A 91 -19.01 9.14 -15.78
C LEU A 91 -19.61 8.11 -16.74
N ARG A 92 -19.40 6.81 -16.48
CA ARG A 92 -19.94 5.73 -17.32
C ARG A 92 -21.45 5.81 -17.49
N ARG A 93 -22.18 6.10 -16.40
CA ARG A 93 -23.64 6.28 -16.44
C ARG A 93 -24.08 7.47 -17.30
N ASN A 94 -23.30 8.54 -17.36
CA ASN A 94 -23.66 9.74 -18.11
C ASN A 94 -23.39 9.61 -19.62
N PHE A 95 -22.58 8.64 -20.05
CA PHE A 95 -22.19 8.40 -21.44
C PHE A 95 -22.65 7.03 -21.96
N ALA A 96 -23.58 6.39 -21.25
CA ALA A 96 -24.28 5.18 -21.65
C ALA A 96 -25.75 5.53 -21.92
#